data_AF-A0A2H6A0I7-F1
#
_entry.id   AF-A0A2H6A0I7-F1
#
_cell.length_a   1.000
_cell.length_b   1.000
_cell.length_c   1.000
_cell.angle_alpha   90.00
_cell.angle_beta   90.00
_cell.angle_gamma   90.00
#
_symmetry.space_group_name_H-M   'P 1'
#
loop_
_entity.id
_entity.type
_entity.pdbx_description
1 polymer ?
#
loop_
_entity_poly.entity_id
_entity_poly.type
_entity_poly.pdbx_seq_one_letter_code
_entity_poly.pdbx_strand_id
1 'polypeptide(L)'
;MCAAIRSADSGSDRSSAPPPKPSKWARPKRSGAHGLRRGAWYQVVNDNSPSLVILYVRKTNVPVPRSMLEFSDSPPTKWSVVKWEEAQRGARRASEANLGLTYAVCPACAERSPIDPPDAAQLTCDSCHGTFPVDWEHPC
;
A
#
# COMPACT_ATOMS: atom_id res chain seq x y z
N MET A 1 49.99 17.67 -31.96
CA MET A 1 48.73 18.32 -31.54
C MET A 1 47.58 17.60 -32.22
N CYS A 2 46.78 16.87 -31.43
CA CYS A 2 45.35 16.53 -31.58
C CYS A 2 45.09 15.20 -30.83
N ALA A 3 44.16 15.29 -29.88
CA ALA A 3 43.96 14.38 -28.77
C ALA A 3 43.07 13.19 -29.13
N ALA A 4 43.34 12.04 -28.48
CA ALA A 4 42.47 10.89 -28.47
C ALA A 4 41.22 11.17 -27.62
N ILE A 5 40.04 11.00 -28.24
CA ILE A 5 38.75 11.15 -27.56
C ILE A 5 38.44 9.81 -26.88
N ARG A 6 38.55 9.76 -25.56
CA ARG A 6 38.05 8.64 -24.75
C ARG A 6 36.56 8.85 -24.51
N SER A 7 35.72 8.04 -25.17
CA SER A 7 34.30 7.91 -24.82
C SER A 7 34.19 7.27 -23.45
N ALA A 8 33.74 8.04 -22.45
CA ALA A 8 33.39 7.53 -21.14
C ALA A 8 31.98 6.95 -21.20
N ASP A 9 31.90 5.62 -21.17
CA ASP A 9 30.68 4.86 -20.97
C ASP A 9 30.13 5.19 -19.57
N SER A 10 29.04 5.97 -19.52
CA SER A 10 28.38 6.38 -18.27
C SER A 10 27.26 5.41 -17.95
N GLY A 11 27.62 4.19 -17.55
CA GLY A 11 26.72 3.26 -16.89
C GLY A 11 26.32 3.81 -15.52
N SER A 12 25.28 4.64 -15.47
CA SER A 12 24.66 5.08 -14.22
C SER A 12 23.75 3.96 -13.70
N ASP A 13 24.38 2.95 -13.10
CA ASP A 13 23.73 1.95 -12.28
C ASP A 13 23.17 2.65 -11.03
N ARG A 14 21.96 3.20 -11.13
CA ARG A 14 21.17 3.59 -9.95
C ARG A 14 20.69 2.32 -9.27
N SER A 15 21.62 1.62 -8.63
CA SER A 15 21.32 0.65 -7.58
C SER A 15 20.39 1.35 -6.59
N SER A 16 19.11 1.03 -6.69
CA SER A 16 18.08 1.53 -5.80
C SER A 16 18.35 0.89 -4.45
N ALA A 17 19.07 1.59 -3.58
CA ALA A 17 19.21 1.17 -2.20
C ALA A 17 17.80 0.90 -1.65
N PRO A 18 17.58 -0.24 -0.97
CA PRO A 18 16.29 -0.52 -0.39
C PRO A 18 15.91 0.66 0.52
N PRO A 19 14.66 1.12 0.49
CA PRO A 19 14.25 2.22 1.34
C PRO A 19 14.61 1.90 2.80
N PRO A 20 15.07 2.90 3.58
CA PRO A 20 15.33 2.70 5.00
C PRO A 20 14.08 2.07 5.65
N LYS A 21 14.29 1.22 6.65
CA LYS A 21 13.18 0.59 7.38
C LYS A 21 12.21 1.70 7.81
N PRO A 22 10.96 1.68 7.34
CA PRO A 22 10.01 2.75 7.63
C PRO A 22 9.75 2.79 9.12
N SER A 23 9.78 3.99 9.69
CA SER A 23 9.30 4.22 11.06
C SER A 23 7.80 4.47 11.11
N LYS A 24 7.13 4.66 9.96
CA LYS A 24 5.72 5.10 9.92
C LYS A 24 4.90 4.56 8.75
N TRP A 25 3.71 4.12 9.15
CA TRP A 25 2.47 3.72 8.49
C TRP A 25 1.57 4.86 8.00
N ALA A 26 1.04 4.83 6.78
CA ALA A 26 -0.18 5.58 6.47
C ALA A 26 -1.16 4.80 5.58
N ARG A 27 -2.46 4.98 5.83
CA ARG A 27 -3.56 4.38 5.06
C ARG A 27 -4.56 5.46 4.66
N PRO A 28 -5.19 5.39 3.47
CA PRO A 28 -6.24 6.33 3.11
C PRO A 28 -7.51 6.12 3.94
N LYS A 29 -8.05 7.21 4.51
CA LYS A 29 -9.35 7.23 5.22
C LYS A 29 -10.54 6.94 4.31
N ARG A 30 -10.40 7.24 3.01
CA ARG A 30 -11.45 7.07 2.00
C ARG A 30 -10.85 6.49 0.72
N SER A 31 -11.65 5.70 0.03
CA SER A 31 -11.24 5.00 -1.19
C SER A 31 -10.92 5.92 -2.37
N GLY A 32 -9.95 5.53 -3.19
CA GLY A 32 -9.76 6.06 -4.54
C GLY A 32 -9.02 7.40 -4.64
N ALA A 33 -8.56 7.96 -3.53
CA ALA A 33 -7.70 9.15 -3.55
C ALA A 33 -6.30 8.77 -4.06
N HIS A 34 -5.77 9.52 -5.05
CA HIS A 34 -4.40 9.40 -5.53
C HIS A 34 -3.94 7.98 -5.95
N GLY A 35 -4.88 7.15 -6.43
CA GLY A 35 -4.57 5.76 -6.83
C GLY A 35 -4.27 4.81 -5.66
N LEU A 36 -4.49 5.24 -4.40
CA LEU A 36 -4.33 4.40 -3.23
C LEU A 36 -5.45 3.36 -3.14
N ARG A 37 -5.09 2.15 -2.71
CA ARG A 37 -6.05 1.09 -2.42
C ARG A 37 -6.66 1.35 -1.04
N ARG A 38 -7.99 1.28 -0.93
CA ARG A 38 -8.67 1.25 0.38
C ARG A 38 -8.15 0.06 1.18
N GLY A 39 -7.96 0.22 2.49
CA GLY A 39 -7.43 -0.84 3.36
C GLY A 39 -5.91 -1.04 3.30
N ALA A 40 -5.19 -0.47 2.32
CA ALA A 40 -3.74 -0.66 2.21
C ALA A 40 -2.95 0.33 3.06
N TRP A 41 -2.01 -0.19 3.84
CA TRP A 41 -0.99 0.60 4.52
C TRP A 41 0.22 0.79 3.61
N TYR A 42 0.73 2.01 3.57
CA TYR A 42 1.88 2.43 2.76
C TYR A 42 2.96 3.01 3.66
N GLN A 43 4.21 2.72 3.33
CA GLN A 43 5.34 3.30 4.02
C GLN A 43 5.37 4.81 3.79
N VAL A 44 5.50 5.57 4.87
CA VAL A 44 5.74 7.01 4.81
C VAL A 44 7.22 7.23 4.54
N VAL A 45 7.54 7.90 3.43
CA VAL A 45 8.91 8.25 3.04
C VAL A 45 9.29 9.63 3.57
N ASN A 46 8.34 10.56 3.62
CA ASN A 46 8.55 11.92 4.12
C ASN A 46 7.22 12.49 4.62
N ASP A 47 7.19 13.00 5.85
CA ASP A 47 6.05 13.68 6.45
C ASP A 47 6.39 15.05 7.07
N ASN A 48 7.48 15.67 6.63
CA ASN A 48 7.96 16.97 7.11
C ASN A 48 7.02 18.13 6.76
N SER A 49 6.16 17.96 5.76
CA SER A 49 5.16 18.97 5.40
C SER A 49 3.89 18.80 6.24
N PRO A 50 3.32 19.89 6.76
CA PRO A 50 2.07 19.83 7.52
C PRO A 50 0.87 19.42 6.65
N SER A 51 0.91 19.64 5.33
CA SER A 51 -0.21 19.43 4.42
C SER A 51 -0.03 18.23 3.47
N LEU A 52 1.19 17.80 3.21
CA LEU A 52 1.51 16.73 2.27
C LEU A 52 2.39 15.66 2.90
N VAL A 53 2.14 14.40 2.54
CA VAL A 53 2.96 13.25 2.91
C VAL A 53 3.35 12.50 1.66
N ILE A 54 4.61 12.06 1.59
CA ILE A 54 5.11 11.24 0.49
C ILE A 54 5.02 9.77 0.91
N LEU A 55 4.24 8.99 0.17
CA LEU A 55 4.06 7.55 0.40
C LEU A 55 4.82 6.74 -0.64
N TYR A 56 5.39 5.61 -0.23
CA TYR A 56 5.95 4.62 -1.14
C TYR A 56 4.85 3.67 -1.62
N VAL A 57 4.45 3.81 -2.89
CA VAL A 57 3.35 3.08 -3.51
C VAL A 57 3.86 2.42 -4.78
N ARG A 58 3.88 1.07 -4.82
CA ARG A 58 4.32 0.29 -6.01
C ARG A 58 5.64 0.80 -6.61
N LYS A 59 6.69 0.93 -5.79
CA LYS A 59 8.02 1.42 -6.19
C LYS A 59 8.08 2.89 -6.63
N THR A 60 7.03 3.66 -6.34
CA THR A 60 6.94 5.09 -6.70
C THR A 60 6.62 5.92 -5.47
N ASN A 61 7.19 7.12 -5.40
CA ASN A 61 6.86 8.10 -4.37
C ASN A 61 5.64 8.92 -4.80
N VAL A 62 4.55 8.84 -4.03
CA VAL A 62 3.28 9.50 -4.34
C VAL A 62 2.98 10.56 -3.26
N PRO A 63 2.87 11.84 -3.62
CA PRO A 63 2.44 12.89 -2.69
C PRO A 63 0.93 12.80 -2.45
N VAL A 64 0.53 12.82 -1.19
CA VAL A 64 -0.87 12.71 -0.76
C VAL A 64 -1.17 13.74 0.34
N PRO A 65 -2.28 14.49 0.25
CA PRO A 65 -2.72 15.35 1.33
C PRO A 65 -2.85 14.63 2.67
N ARG A 66 -2.18 15.17 3.68
CA ARG A 66 -2.11 14.60 5.05
C ARG A 66 -3.50 14.38 5.65
N SER A 67 -4.44 15.27 5.36
CA SER A 67 -5.82 15.21 5.86
C SER A 67 -6.57 13.94 5.45
N MET A 68 -6.20 13.33 4.33
CA MET A 68 -6.82 12.10 3.81
C MET A 68 -6.23 10.81 4.38
N LEU A 69 -5.17 10.92 5.17
CA LEU A 69 -4.44 9.78 5.71
C LEU A 69 -4.73 9.61 7.20
N GLU A 70 -4.79 8.35 7.63
CA GLU A 70 -4.55 7.95 9.01
C GLU A 70 -3.16 7.34 9.12
N PHE A 71 -2.55 7.42 10.31
CA PHE A 71 -1.15 7.07 10.54
C PHE A 71 -1.00 5.98 11.60
N SER A 72 0.07 5.20 11.50
CA SER A 72 0.51 4.26 12.52
C SER A 72 2.02 4.37 12.69
N ASP A 73 2.51 4.43 13.93
CA ASP A 73 3.95 4.42 14.22
C ASP A 73 4.53 3.00 14.33
N SER A 74 3.68 1.97 14.16
CA SER A 74 4.07 0.55 14.20
C SER A 74 3.63 -0.20 12.94
N PRO A 75 4.37 -1.24 12.51
CA PRO A 75 4.05 -1.93 11.28
C PRO A 75 2.63 -2.47 11.37
N PRO A 76 1.80 -2.31 10.32
CA PRO A 76 0.53 -3.00 10.30
C PRO A 76 0.80 -4.51 10.41
N THR A 77 0.14 -5.17 11.34
CA THR A 77 0.31 -6.61 11.60
C THR A 77 -0.97 -7.42 11.34
N LYS A 78 -2.08 -6.74 11.03
CA LYS A 78 -3.37 -7.36 10.75
C LYS A 78 -3.84 -7.06 9.33
N TRP A 79 -4.55 -8.01 8.72
CA TRP A 79 -5.29 -7.76 7.51
C TRP A 79 -6.35 -6.70 7.74
N SER A 80 -6.38 -5.69 6.86
CA SER A 80 -7.47 -4.70 6.89
C SER A 80 -8.68 -5.26 6.15
N VAL A 81 -9.83 -5.33 6.81
CA VAL A 81 -11.09 -5.75 6.19
C VAL A 81 -11.73 -4.54 5.51
N VAL A 82 -11.97 -4.62 4.21
CA VAL A 82 -12.69 -3.61 3.45
C VAL A 82 -14.12 -4.07 3.23
N LYS A 83 -15.09 -3.22 3.57
CA LYS A 83 -16.52 -3.46 3.29
C LYS A 83 -17.06 -2.41 2.33
N TRP A 84 -17.76 -2.86 1.30
CA TRP A 84 -18.45 -2.02 0.32
C TRP A 84 -19.95 -2.17 0.45
N GLU A 85 -20.63 -1.03 0.43
CA GLU A 85 -22.06 -0.98 0.11
C GLU A 85 -22.24 -1.08 -1.41
N GLU A 86 -23.24 -1.81 -1.88
CA GLU A 86 -23.46 -2.05 -3.33
C GLU A 86 -23.54 -0.77 -4.16
N ALA A 87 -24.14 0.29 -3.61
CA ALA A 87 -24.28 1.58 -4.26
C ALA A 87 -22.93 2.33 -4.45
N GLN A 88 -21.86 1.92 -3.77
CA GLN A 88 -20.57 2.58 -3.85
C GLN A 88 -19.81 2.16 -5.11
N ARG A 89 -19.22 3.13 -5.82
CA ARG A 89 -18.43 2.87 -7.04
C ARG A 89 -17.32 1.84 -6.87
N GLY A 90 -16.80 1.65 -5.65
CA GLY A 90 -15.78 0.66 -5.37
C GLY A 90 -16.29 -0.77 -5.29
N ALA A 91 -17.58 -0.98 -4.98
CA ALA A 91 -18.22 -2.30 -5.00
C ALA A 91 -18.07 -2.95 -6.38
N ARG A 92 -18.43 -2.23 -7.44
CA ARG A 92 -18.30 -2.73 -8.82
C ARG A 92 -16.87 -3.15 -9.16
N ARG A 93 -15.87 -2.34 -8.79
CA ARG A 93 -14.45 -2.63 -9.03
C ARG A 93 -13.94 -3.82 -8.21
N ALA A 94 -14.50 -4.06 -7.03
CA ALA A 94 -14.18 -5.21 -6.21
C ALA A 94 -14.77 -6.49 -6.81
N SER A 95 -16.03 -6.43 -7.27
CA SER A 95 -16.70 -7.51 -7.98
C SER A 95 -15.98 -7.87 -9.29
N GLU A 96 -15.60 -6.89 -10.10
CA GLU A 96 -14.81 -7.09 -11.34
C GLU A 96 -13.45 -7.79 -11.06
N ALA A 97 -12.94 -7.70 -9.83
CA ALA A 97 -11.70 -8.34 -9.40
C ALA A 97 -11.92 -9.66 -8.64
N ASN A 98 -13.14 -10.22 -8.64
CA ASN A 98 -13.53 -11.42 -7.89
C ASN A 98 -13.22 -11.36 -6.38
N LEU A 99 -13.21 -10.16 -5.80
CA LEU A 99 -12.96 -9.98 -4.36
C LEU A 99 -14.24 -10.07 -3.51
N GLY A 100 -15.41 -9.84 -4.13
CA GLY A 100 -16.67 -9.64 -3.41
C GLY A 100 -16.77 -8.26 -2.76
N LEU A 101 -17.87 -8.02 -2.05
CA LEU A 101 -18.13 -6.77 -1.34
C LEU A 101 -17.32 -6.62 -0.05
N THR A 102 -16.87 -7.75 0.50
CA THR A 102 -16.01 -7.81 1.69
C THR A 102 -14.74 -8.57 1.34
N TYR A 103 -13.59 -7.92 1.50
CA TYR A 103 -12.30 -8.51 1.20
C TYR A 103 -11.22 -8.02 2.16
N ALA A 104 -10.07 -8.68 2.17
CA ALA A 104 -8.95 -8.35 3.03
C ALA A 104 -7.79 -7.73 2.23
N VAL A 105 -7.03 -6.85 2.89
CA VAL A 105 -5.80 -6.26 2.34
C VAL A 105 -4.61 -6.64 3.22
N CYS A 106 -3.59 -7.25 2.61
CA CYS A 106 -2.44 -7.79 3.31
C CYS A 106 -1.65 -6.67 3.99
N PRO A 107 -1.30 -6.81 5.28
CA PRO A 107 -0.53 -5.78 5.99
C PRO A 107 0.89 -5.61 5.44
N ALA A 108 1.49 -6.69 4.91
CA ALA A 108 2.89 -6.69 4.50
C ALA A 108 3.12 -6.16 3.07
N CYS A 109 2.24 -6.51 2.12
CA CYS A 109 2.45 -6.24 0.70
C CYS A 109 1.29 -5.49 0.01
N ALA A 110 0.22 -5.18 0.75
CA ALA A 110 -0.99 -4.54 0.23
C ALA A 110 -1.72 -5.33 -0.89
N GLU A 111 -1.45 -6.64 -1.02
CA GLU A 111 -2.22 -7.52 -1.89
C GLU A 111 -3.66 -7.64 -1.38
N ARG A 112 -4.62 -7.73 -2.31
CA ARG A 112 -6.03 -7.92 -1.97
C ARG A 112 -6.37 -9.38 -2.11
N SER A 113 -7.10 -9.91 -1.13
CA SER A 113 -7.56 -11.29 -1.14
C SER A 113 -9.04 -11.34 -0.80
N PRO A 114 -9.83 -12.21 -1.46
CA PRO A 114 -11.11 -12.61 -0.89
C PRO A 114 -10.88 -13.20 0.51
N ILE A 115 -11.92 -13.15 1.35
CA ILE A 115 -11.90 -13.76 2.68
C ILE A 115 -12.63 -15.09 2.60
N ASP A 116 -11.89 -16.18 2.77
CA ASP A 116 -12.40 -17.55 2.78
C ASP A 116 -11.62 -18.37 3.82
N PRO A 117 -12.27 -19.03 4.79
CA PRO A 117 -13.71 -18.97 5.08
C PRO A 117 -14.16 -17.56 5.54
N PRO A 118 -15.46 -17.25 5.44
CA PRO A 118 -16.03 -16.09 6.10
C PRO A 118 -15.62 -16.06 7.58
N ASP A 119 -15.35 -14.87 8.12
CA ASP A 119 -14.97 -14.66 9.52
C ASP A 119 -13.64 -15.34 9.96
N ALA A 120 -12.77 -15.71 9.00
CA ALA A 120 -11.45 -16.26 9.28
C ALA A 120 -10.66 -15.39 10.26
N ALA A 121 -10.10 -16.00 11.32
CA ALA A 121 -9.28 -15.30 12.30
C ALA A 121 -7.90 -14.92 11.76
N GLN A 122 -7.37 -15.68 10.80
CA GLN A 122 -6.08 -15.44 10.14
C GLN A 122 -6.19 -15.77 8.65
N LEU A 123 -5.37 -15.11 7.83
CA LEU A 123 -5.25 -15.37 6.39
C LEU A 123 -3.79 -15.42 5.99
N THR A 124 -3.49 -16.28 5.01
CA THR A 124 -2.20 -16.38 4.35
C THR A 124 -2.25 -15.64 3.03
N CYS A 125 -1.26 -14.78 2.77
CA CYS A 125 -1.22 -14.00 1.54
C CYS A 125 -0.63 -14.81 0.38
N ASP A 126 -1.33 -14.89 -0.75
CA ASP A 126 -0.82 -15.59 -1.94
C ASP A 126 0.41 -14.93 -2.58
N SER A 127 0.62 -13.64 -2.33
CA SER A 127 1.70 -12.85 -2.93
C SER A 127 2.98 -12.83 -2.09
N CYS A 128 2.88 -12.63 -0.77
CA CYS A 128 4.04 -12.60 0.12
C CYS A 128 4.18 -13.83 1.03
N HIS A 129 3.21 -14.75 1.00
CA HIS A 129 3.15 -15.98 1.80
C HIS A 129 3.15 -15.78 3.32
N GLY A 130 3.02 -14.55 3.81
CA GLY A 130 2.87 -14.26 5.22
C GLY A 130 1.47 -14.59 5.73
N THR A 131 1.39 -15.17 6.92
CA THR A 131 0.14 -15.43 7.65
C THR A 131 -0.03 -14.39 8.75
N PHE A 132 -1.20 -13.74 8.76
CA PHE A 132 -1.50 -12.65 9.70
C PHE A 132 -2.95 -12.75 10.20
N PRO A 133 -3.23 -12.24 11.42
CA PRO A 133 -4.60 -12.11 11.91
C PRO A 133 -5.43 -11.10 11.10
N VAL A 134 -6.76 -11.28 11.12
CA VAL A 134 -7.72 -10.41 10.44
C VAL A 134 -8.30 -9.38 11.41
N ASP A 135 -8.36 -8.11 11.01
CA ASP A 135 -8.92 -7.02 11.81
C ASP A 135 -10.42 -6.84 11.53
N TRP A 136 -11.23 -7.69 12.17
CA TRP A 136 -12.69 -7.60 12.10
C TRP A 136 -13.28 -6.45 12.91
N GLU A 137 -12.54 -5.96 13.91
CA GLU A 137 -12.97 -4.91 14.84
C GLU A 137 -13.00 -3.53 14.16
N HIS A 138 -12.09 -3.28 13.22
CA HIS A 138 -11.92 -1.97 12.58
C HIS A 138 -12.00 -2.06 11.03
N PRO A 139 -13.17 -2.41 10.46
CA PRO A 139 -13.33 -2.46 9.01
C PRO A 139 -13.20 -1.07 8.38
N CYS A 140 -12.59 -1.04 7.19
CA CYS A 140 -12.29 0.14 6.40
C CYS A 140 -13.43 0.58 5.49
#